data_AF-A0A2M7CLA9-F1
#
_entry.id   AF-A0A2M7CLA9-F1
#
_cell.length_a   1.000
_cell.length_b   1.000
_cell.length_c   1.000
_cell.angle_alpha   90.00
_cell.angle_beta   90.00
_cell.angle_gamma   90.00
#
_symmetry.space_group_name_H-M   'P 1'
#
loop_
_entity.id
_entity.type
_entity.pdbx_description
1 polymer ?
#
loop_
_entity_poly.entity_id
_entity_poly.type
_entity_poly.pdbx_seq_one_letter_code
_entity_poly.pdbx_strand_id
1 'polypeptide(L)'
;MNTVSVDLSLDQIKQALRRLPSQEKIALWRLLDKDLDRSAIARQFTSSVNAIRKAYSHISEDEVMKDAVKATRQVRKARHAKSRS
;
A
#
# COMPACT_ATOMS: atom_id res chain seq x y z
N MET A 1 35.58 6.08 -23.00
CA MET A 1 34.16 5.92 -22.63
C MET A 1 33.91 6.81 -21.42
N ASN A 2 33.14 7.90 -21.59
CA ASN A 2 32.80 8.79 -20.49
C ASN A 2 31.63 8.17 -19.72
N THR A 3 31.90 7.62 -18.54
CA THR A 3 30.86 7.20 -17.60
C THR A 3 30.28 8.45 -16.95
N VAL A 4 29.15 8.93 -17.47
CA VAL A 4 28.36 9.99 -16.82
C VAL A 4 27.68 9.35 -15.61
N SER A 5 28.18 9.68 -14.41
CA SER A 5 27.52 9.31 -13.16
C SER A 5 26.32 10.23 -12.96
N VAL A 6 25.13 9.74 -13.27
CA VAL A 6 23.88 10.47 -13.00
C VAL A 6 23.42 10.07 -11.62
N ASP A 7 23.54 10.99 -10.65
CA ASP A 7 23.00 10.81 -9.31
C ASP A 7 21.49 11.08 -9.37
N LEU A 8 20.69 10.01 -9.50
CA LEU A 8 19.24 10.09 -9.61
C LEU A 8 18.61 9.91 -8.23
N SER A 9 17.83 10.91 -7.81
CA SER A 9 17.04 10.76 -6.60
C SER A 9 15.90 9.74 -6.83
N LEU A 10 15.49 9.07 -5.75
CA LEU A 10 14.37 8.12 -5.78
C LEU A 10 13.10 8.77 -6.35
N ASP A 11 12.89 10.05 -6.08
CA ASP A 11 11.71 10.77 -6.56
C ASP A 11 11.78 11.08 -8.05
N GLN A 12 12.96 11.34 -8.60
CA GLN A 12 13.15 11.47 -10.05
C GLN A 12 12.86 10.13 -10.75
N ILE A 13 13.30 9.01 -10.18
CA ILE A 13 13.00 7.66 -10.69
C ILE A 13 11.49 7.41 -10.68
N LYS A 14 10.79 7.73 -9.56
CA LYS A 14 9.33 7.60 -9.47
C LYS A 14 8.61 8.46 -10.51
N GLN A 15 9.06 9.69 -10.72
CA GLN A 15 8.47 10.59 -11.72
C GLN A 15 8.66 10.07 -13.14
N ALA A 16 9.85 9.58 -13.47
CA ALA A 16 10.13 8.96 -14.77
C ALA A 16 9.22 7.74 -14.98
N LEU A 17 9.11 6.86 -13.97
CA LEU A 17 8.27 5.67 -14.04
C LEU A 17 6.78 5.99 -14.15
N ARG A 18 6.31 7.10 -13.59
CA ARG A 18 4.92 7.57 -13.77
C ARG A 18 4.63 7.98 -15.21
N ARG A 19 5.61 8.60 -15.89
CA ARG A 19 5.47 9.09 -17.27
C ARG A 19 5.56 8.00 -18.34
N LEU A 20 6.08 6.82 -18.01
CA LEU A 20 6.14 5.70 -18.95
C LEU A 20 4.74 5.24 -19.41
N PRO A 21 4.60 4.73 -20.64
CA PRO A 21 3.42 3.98 -21.06
C PRO A 21 3.21 2.72 -20.23
N SER A 22 1.95 2.28 -20.08
CA SER A 22 1.61 1.10 -19.27
C SER A 22 2.32 -0.18 -19.74
N GLN A 23 2.48 -0.37 -21.05
CA GLN A 23 3.17 -1.52 -21.64
C GLN A 23 4.64 -1.60 -21.19
N GLU A 24 5.33 -0.46 -21.18
CA GLU A 24 6.73 -0.35 -20.78
C GLU A 24 6.91 -0.55 -19.28
N LYS A 25 5.97 -0.06 -18.46
CA LYS A 25 5.97 -0.34 -17.02
C LYS A 25 5.85 -1.84 -16.73
N ILE A 26 5.00 -2.55 -17.48
CA ILE A 26 4.84 -4.01 -17.33
C ILE A 26 6.13 -4.73 -17.72
N ALA A 27 6.76 -4.33 -18.83
CA ALA A 27 8.03 -4.92 -19.26
C ALA A 27 9.14 -4.69 -18.22
N LEU A 28 9.26 -3.46 -17.72
CA LEU A 28 10.20 -3.09 -16.66
C LEU A 28 9.93 -3.89 -15.38
N TRP A 29 8.66 -4.01 -14.97
CA TRP A 29 8.29 -4.79 -13.80
C TRP A 29 8.69 -6.25 -13.96
N ARG A 30 8.42 -6.90 -15.11
CA ARG A 30 8.83 -8.28 -15.38
C ARG A 30 10.35 -8.48 -15.38
N LEU A 31 11.10 -7.47 -15.82
CA LEU A 31 12.56 -7.50 -15.79
C LEU A 31 13.06 -7.50 -14.33
N LEU A 32 12.60 -6.52 -13.55
CA LEU A 32 13.01 -6.32 -12.15
C LEU A 32 12.45 -7.39 -11.20
N ASP A 33 11.35 -8.02 -11.56
CA ASP A 33 10.70 -9.06 -10.75
C ASP A 33 11.60 -10.25 -10.47
N LYS A 34 12.56 -10.53 -11.37
CA LYS A 34 13.57 -11.59 -11.20
C LYS A 34 14.60 -11.26 -10.12
N ASP A 35 14.87 -9.98 -9.90
CA ASP A 35 15.86 -9.50 -8.94
C ASP A 35 15.24 -9.27 -7.55
N LEU A 36 13.91 -9.40 -7.43
CA LEU A 36 13.23 -9.32 -6.14
C LEU A 36 13.52 -10.58 -5.32
N ASP A 37 14.11 -10.40 -4.14
CA ASP A 37 14.12 -11.44 -3.11
C ASP A 37 12.72 -11.60 -2.52
N ARG A 38 11.88 -12.37 -3.22
CA ARG A 38 10.51 -12.69 -2.82
C ARG A 38 10.46 -13.33 -1.43
N SER A 39 11.51 -14.05 -1.03
CA SER A 39 11.59 -14.68 0.29
C SER A 39 11.79 -13.65 1.40
N ALA A 40 12.63 -12.64 1.18
CA ALA A 40 12.84 -11.56 2.13
C ALA A 40 11.58 -10.68 2.24
N ILE A 41 10.94 -10.38 1.10
CA ILE A 41 9.68 -9.63 1.07
C ILE A 41 8.59 -10.36 1.85
N ALA A 42 8.42 -11.67 1.60
CA ALA A 42 7.44 -12.48 2.32
C ALA A 42 7.71 -12.52 3.83
N ARG A 43 8.97 -12.71 4.24
CA ARG A 43 9.36 -12.67 5.66
C ARG A 43 9.05 -11.32 6.31
N GLN A 44 9.39 -10.22 5.64
CA GLN A 44 9.13 -8.88 6.15
C GLN A 44 7.62 -8.61 6.26
N PHE A 45 6.85 -9.05 5.28
CA PHE A 45 5.39 -8.95 5.30
C PHE A 45 4.79 -9.74 6.47
N THR A 46 5.12 -11.02 6.62
CA THR A 46 4.66 -11.85 7.74
C THR A 46 5.05 -11.26 9.09
N SER A 47 6.27 -10.77 9.23
CA SER A 47 6.74 -10.09 10.44
C SER A 47 5.88 -8.87 10.77
N SER A 48 5.57 -8.05 9.77
CA SER A 48 4.76 -6.84 9.92
C SER A 48 3.31 -7.19 10.31
N VAL A 49 2.71 -8.19 9.67
CA VAL A 49 1.36 -8.69 10.01
C VAL A 49 1.32 -9.20 11.45
N ASN A 50 2.33 -9.98 11.86
CA ASN A 50 2.41 -10.49 13.22
C ASN A 50 2.60 -9.37 14.25
N ALA A 51 3.38 -8.35 13.93
CA ALA A 51 3.56 -7.17 14.80
C ALA A 51 2.24 -6.42 14.99
N ILE A 52 1.48 -6.19 13.92
CA ILE A 52 0.15 -5.57 13.98
C ILE A 52 -0.79 -6.44 14.83
N ARG A 53 -0.89 -7.74 14.54
CA ARG A 53 -1.75 -8.65 15.29
C ARG A 53 -1.38 -8.67 16.78
N LYS A 54 -0.09 -8.64 17.12
CA LYS A 54 0.37 -8.55 18.50
C LYS A 54 -0.02 -7.22 19.14
N ALA A 55 0.22 -6.10 18.46
CA ALA A 55 -0.09 -4.76 18.95
C ALA A 55 -1.59 -4.61 19.28
N TYR A 56 -2.46 -5.20 18.45
CA TYR A 56 -3.92 -5.12 18.62
C TYR A 56 -4.54 -6.37 19.26
N SER A 57 -3.74 -7.30 19.79
CA SER A 57 -4.22 -8.55 20.40
C SER A 57 -5.12 -8.34 21.62
N HIS A 58 -5.03 -7.18 22.25
CA HIS A 58 -5.86 -6.78 23.39
C HIS A 58 -7.24 -6.24 22.97
N ILE A 59 -7.46 -5.99 21.68
CA ILE A 59 -8.75 -5.55 21.15
C ILE A 59 -9.50 -6.79 20.67
N SER A 60 -10.69 -7.03 21.21
CA SER A 60 -11.52 -8.15 20.78
C SER A 60 -12.10 -7.91 19.38
N GLU A 61 -12.25 -8.97 18.58
CA GLU A 61 -12.93 -8.86 17.28
C GLU A 61 -14.36 -8.30 17.43
N ASP A 62 -15.03 -8.62 18.54
CA ASP A 62 -16.35 -8.08 18.87
C ASP A 62 -16.35 -6.56 19.06
N GLU A 63 -15.33 -6.00 19.71
CA GLU A 63 -15.18 -4.55 19.85
C GLU A 63 -14.91 -3.88 18.51
N VAL A 64 -14.00 -4.44 17.70
CA VAL A 64 -13.72 -3.95 16.34
C VAL A 64 -15.00 -3.98 15.49
N MET A 65 -15.78 -5.05 15.57
CA MET A 65 -17.03 -5.20 14.83
C MET A 65 -18.07 -4.17 15.27
N LYS A 66 -18.22 -3.94 16.58
CA LYS A 66 -19.12 -2.91 17.13
C LYS A 66 -18.75 -1.52 16.61
N ASP A 67 -17.46 -1.18 16.61
CA ASP A 67 -16.97 0.11 16.11
C ASP A 67 -17.18 0.25 14.60
N ALA A 68 -16.92 -0.79 13.81
CA ALA A 68 -17.16 -0.80 12.38
C ALA A 68 -18.66 -0.61 12.04
N VAL A 69 -19.56 -1.27 12.78
CA VAL A 69 -21.01 -1.10 12.64
C VAL A 69 -21.43 0.33 13.01
N LYS A 70 -20.88 0.88 14.10
CA LYS A 70 -21.16 2.25 14.53
C LYS A 70 -20.71 3.27 13.49
N ALA A 71 -19.48 3.15 12.97
CA ALA A 71 -18.94 4.02 11.92
C ALA A 71 -19.80 3.94 10.65
N THR A 72 -20.17 2.73 10.22
CA THR A 72 -21.04 2.53 9.04
C THR A 72 -22.40 3.20 9.23
N ARG A 73 -23.00 3.10 10.42
CA ARG A 73 -24.27 3.79 10.75
C ARG A 73 -24.12 5.31 10.72
N GLN A 74 -23.01 5.85 11.23
CA GLN A 74 -22.74 7.29 11.19
C GLN A 74 -22.58 7.81 9.76
N VAL A 75 -21.82 7.10 8.92
CA VAL A 75 -21.65 7.45 7.49
C VAL A 75 -23.00 7.42 6.77
N ARG A 76 -23.84 6.39 7.00
CA ARG A 76 -25.19 6.32 6.42
C ARG A 76 -26.07 7.48 6.87
N LYS A 77 -26.09 7.81 8.17
CA LYS A 77 -26.85 8.96 8.69
C LYS A 77 -26.41 10.27 8.05
N ALA A 78 -25.11 10.52 7.95
CA ALA A 78 -24.57 11.72 7.32
C ALA A 78 -24.96 11.82 5.83
N ARG A 79 -24.90 10.70 5.10
CA ARG A 79 -25.30 10.64 3.68
C ARG A 79 -26.81 10.90 3.50
N HIS A 80 -27.66 10.34 4.35
CA HIS A 80 -29.10 10.59 4.31
C HIS A 80 -29.47 12.03 4.71
N ALA A 81 -28.77 12.62 5.67
CA ALA A 81 -28.97 14.03 6.04
C ALA A 81 -28.61 14.97 4.88
N LYS A 82 -27.50 14.71 4.17
CA LYS A 82 -27.08 15.48 3.00
C LYS A 82 -28.03 15.34 1.80
N SER A 83 -28.79 14.24 1.71
CA SER A 83 -29.77 14.00 0.64
C SER A 83 -31.14 14.65 0.89
N ARG A 84 -31.39 15.16 2.11
CA ARG A 84 -32.66 15.80 2.51
C ARG A 84 -32.55 17.33 2.66
N SER A 85 -31.34 17.86 2.48
CA SER A 85 -31.02 19.28 2.34
C SER A 85 -30.99 19.64 0.86
#